data_AF-A0A962ND57-F1
#
_entry.id   AF-A0A962ND57-F1
#
_cell.length_a   1.000
_cell.length_b   1.000
_cell.length_c   1.000
_cell.angle_alpha   90.00
_cell.angle_beta   90.00
_cell.angle_gamma   90.00
#
_symmetry.space_group_name_H-M   'P 1'
#
loop_
_entity.id
_entity.type
_entity.pdbx_description
1 polymer ?
#
loop_
_entity_poly.entity_id
_entity_poly.type
_entity_poly.pdbx_seq_one_letter_code
_entity_poly.pdbx_strand_id
1 'polypeptide(L)'
;VYGGAGYEQQRRQFEQPVDLLIGTPGRIIDYWKQKVFTLRQAQVMVLDEADRMFDMGFIQDVRYLLRKLPSPTERLNMLFSATLSHKVLELAYEHMNSPATVMVEAQSVSADNIHEFVYLPANKEKIPLLVGLIRKLEPHRAIVFVNTKHGAERIEGYLLGNGIGAALISGDVRQKKRERLLKEFAEGRHQVLIATDVAARGLHIPDVSHVFNFDLPQIAEDYVHRIGRTARAGASGEAHSFACEDTAFYLPEIEEYIGKSIPVVAIEPVLLPALERPKRIQRERVEGGRRRHAGGGGSRREGGRDSRREHRPRSENRAGTGGGERRSRPSRRGQQGPEAPAADGVTDTAVVATAPSAPVSSTTTPTVEVMVSLNPANIAGDANPPVIGGAATAEDGSRKKRRRRRTRSKNTGDGSAPGAVAGNTPS
;
A
#
# COMPACT_ATOMS: atom_id res chain seq x y z
N VAL A 1 -15.05 -2.39 -6.66
CA VAL A 1 -15.21 -0.94 -6.41
C VAL A 1 -14.23 -0.43 -5.36
N TYR A 2 -13.54 0.67 -5.61
CA TYR A 2 -12.52 1.19 -4.69
C TYR A 2 -12.20 2.66 -5.00
N GLY A 3 -11.58 3.37 -4.05
CA GLY A 3 -11.20 4.78 -4.16
C GLY A 3 -10.12 5.08 -5.22
N GLY A 4 -10.04 6.31 -5.72
CA GLY A 4 -9.01 6.71 -6.70
C GLY A 4 -9.21 6.25 -8.15
N ALA A 5 -10.23 5.42 -8.42
CA ALA A 5 -10.73 5.12 -9.76
C ALA A 5 -12.01 5.92 -10.10
N GLY A 6 -12.28 6.06 -11.39
CA GLY A 6 -13.39 6.88 -11.92
C GLY A 6 -14.75 6.44 -11.37
N TYR A 7 -15.42 7.37 -10.68
CA TYR A 7 -16.66 7.07 -9.95
C TYR A 7 -17.80 6.60 -10.85
N GLU A 8 -18.05 7.30 -11.95
CA GLU A 8 -19.11 6.93 -12.89
C GLU A 8 -18.79 5.64 -13.64
N GLN A 9 -17.52 5.42 -13.98
CA GLN A 9 -17.10 4.20 -14.68
C GLN A 9 -17.37 2.95 -13.83
N GLN A 10 -17.05 3.01 -12.53
CA GLN A 10 -17.38 1.95 -11.58
C GLN A 10 -18.90 1.81 -11.38
N ARG A 11 -19.66 2.92 -11.38
CA ARG A 11 -21.13 2.87 -11.26
C ARG A 11 -21.78 2.12 -12.43
N ARG A 12 -21.32 2.36 -13.66
CA ARG A 12 -21.85 1.69 -14.86
C ARG A 12 -21.67 0.17 -14.83
N GLN A 13 -20.70 -0.36 -14.08
CA GLN A 13 -20.52 -1.81 -13.93
C GLN A 13 -21.72 -2.50 -13.26
N PHE A 14 -22.51 -1.75 -12.47
CA PHE A 14 -23.73 -2.27 -11.85
C PHE A 14 -24.97 -2.21 -12.76
N GLU A 15 -24.85 -1.72 -14.00
CA GLU A 15 -25.91 -1.84 -15.00
C GLU A 15 -26.08 -3.29 -15.47
N GLN A 16 -25.07 -4.13 -15.24
CA GLN A 16 -25.12 -5.57 -15.45
C GLN A 16 -25.25 -6.30 -14.10
N PRO A 17 -25.84 -7.51 -14.06
CA PRO A 17 -25.84 -8.34 -12.85
C PRO A 17 -24.41 -8.57 -12.34
N VAL A 18 -24.23 -8.52 -11.02
CA VAL A 18 -22.93 -8.69 -10.36
C VAL A 18 -23.04 -9.86 -9.38
N ASP A 19 -22.34 -10.95 -9.68
CA ASP A 19 -22.26 -12.12 -8.78
C ASP A 19 -21.17 -11.95 -7.71
N LEU A 20 -20.09 -11.22 -8.02
CA LEU A 20 -18.96 -10.99 -7.12
C LEU A 20 -18.63 -9.49 -7.02
N LEU A 21 -18.76 -8.95 -5.81
CA LEU A 21 -18.40 -7.55 -5.50
C LEU A 21 -17.16 -7.50 -4.61
N ILE A 22 -16.04 -7.07 -5.17
CA ILE A 22 -14.80 -6.80 -4.42
C ILE A 22 -14.69 -5.29 -4.20
N GLY A 23 -14.42 -4.83 -2.97
CA GLY A 23 -14.17 -3.41 -2.76
C GLY A 23 -13.78 -2.96 -1.37
N THR A 24 -13.33 -1.71 -1.29
CA THR A 24 -12.97 -1.05 -0.02
C THR A 24 -14.22 -0.56 0.70
N PRO A 25 -14.31 -0.63 2.05
CA PRO A 25 -15.53 -0.34 2.81
C PRO A 25 -16.20 0.99 2.44
N GLY A 26 -15.45 2.10 2.46
CA GLY A 26 -16.00 3.43 2.16
C GLY A 26 -16.68 3.52 0.79
N ARG A 27 -16.04 3.01 -0.28
CA ARG A 27 -16.63 3.04 -1.64
C ARG A 27 -17.85 2.15 -1.78
N ILE A 28 -17.89 1.01 -1.09
CA ILE A 28 -19.08 0.15 -1.06
C ILE A 28 -20.24 0.89 -0.37
N ILE A 29 -19.97 1.53 0.77
CA ILE A 29 -20.97 2.30 1.52
C ILE A 29 -21.52 3.46 0.67
N ASP A 30 -20.67 4.18 -0.05
CA ASP A 30 -21.09 5.29 -0.91
C ASP A 30 -22.12 4.85 -1.96
N TYR A 31 -21.80 3.76 -2.69
CA TYR A 31 -22.71 3.20 -3.69
C TYR A 31 -23.98 2.61 -3.08
N TRP A 32 -23.87 1.97 -1.92
CA TRP A 32 -25.02 1.46 -1.18
C TRP A 32 -25.96 2.58 -0.74
N LYS A 33 -25.43 3.68 -0.18
CA LYS A 33 -26.22 4.87 0.23
C LYS A 33 -26.91 5.53 -0.96
N GLN A 34 -26.30 5.50 -2.13
CA GLN A 34 -26.88 5.96 -3.39
C GLN A 34 -27.86 4.97 -4.03
N LYS A 35 -28.11 3.82 -3.39
CA LYS A 35 -28.98 2.75 -3.87
C LYS A 35 -28.58 2.21 -5.24
N VAL A 36 -27.28 2.17 -5.53
CA VAL A 36 -26.75 1.59 -6.78
C VAL A 36 -26.90 0.07 -6.79
N PHE A 37 -26.77 -0.57 -5.63
CA PHE A 37 -27.01 -2.00 -5.44
C PHE A 37 -27.59 -2.27 -4.04
N THR A 38 -28.02 -3.51 -3.81
CA THR A 38 -28.41 -4.03 -2.50
C THR A 38 -27.52 -5.20 -2.11
N LEU A 39 -27.31 -5.38 -0.81
CA LEU A 39 -26.53 -6.49 -0.26
C LEU A 39 -27.40 -7.62 0.31
N ARG A 40 -28.73 -7.48 0.22
CA ARG A 40 -29.70 -8.41 0.85
C ARG A 40 -29.71 -9.83 0.30
N GLN A 41 -29.05 -10.08 -0.82
CA GLN A 41 -28.96 -11.41 -1.45
C GLN A 41 -27.56 -12.00 -1.34
N ALA A 42 -26.64 -11.35 -0.63
CA ALA A 42 -25.27 -11.83 -0.51
C ALA A 42 -25.22 -13.13 0.31
N GLN A 43 -24.79 -14.21 -0.34
CA GLN A 43 -24.65 -15.53 0.29
C GLN A 43 -23.27 -15.74 0.92
N VAL A 44 -22.26 -14.98 0.50
CA VAL A 44 -20.88 -15.08 0.99
C VAL A 44 -20.35 -13.68 1.30
N MET A 45 -19.66 -13.57 2.43
CA MET A 45 -18.98 -12.36 2.87
C MET A 45 -17.55 -12.71 3.26
N VAL A 46 -16.60 -11.96 2.71
CA VAL A 46 -15.16 -12.10 3.00
C VAL A 46 -14.63 -10.77 3.54
N LEU A 47 -14.05 -10.80 4.73
CA LEU A 47 -13.18 -9.74 5.24
C LEU A 47 -11.74 -10.20 5.13
N ASP A 48 -10.94 -9.48 4.35
CA ASP A 48 -9.52 -9.75 4.16
C ASP A 48 -8.65 -8.67 4.81
N GLU A 49 -7.51 -9.04 5.39
CA GLU A 49 -6.67 -8.16 6.24
C GLU A 49 -7.50 -7.40 7.30
N ALA A 50 -8.31 -8.12 8.08
CA ALA A 50 -9.28 -7.54 9.01
C ALA A 50 -8.64 -6.60 10.04
N ASP A 51 -7.55 -7.04 10.69
CA ASP A 51 -6.71 -6.21 11.58
C ASP A 51 -6.32 -4.87 10.96
N ARG A 52 -5.93 -4.86 9.69
CA ARG A 52 -5.55 -3.63 8.98
C ARG A 52 -6.72 -2.69 8.73
N MET A 53 -7.92 -3.22 8.53
CA MET A 53 -9.11 -2.38 8.48
C MET A 53 -9.34 -1.63 9.81
N PHE A 54 -8.94 -2.20 10.95
CA PHE A 54 -9.00 -1.49 12.24
C PHE A 54 -7.94 -0.38 12.33
N ASP A 55 -6.70 -0.66 11.94
CA ASP A 55 -5.60 0.32 11.96
C ASP A 55 -5.92 1.56 11.11
N MET A 56 -6.64 1.35 10.01
CA MET A 56 -7.09 2.42 9.11
C MET A 56 -8.35 3.17 9.60
N GLY A 57 -8.94 2.75 10.73
CA GLY A 57 -10.15 3.35 11.28
C GLY A 57 -11.45 2.94 10.58
N PHE A 58 -11.43 1.90 9.73
CA PHE A 58 -12.61 1.45 8.98
C PHE A 58 -13.57 0.56 9.77
N ILE A 59 -13.31 0.30 11.05
CA ILE A 59 -14.16 -0.59 11.85
C ILE A 59 -15.64 -0.18 11.85
N GLN A 60 -15.94 1.11 11.93
CA GLN A 60 -17.32 1.58 11.90
C GLN A 60 -17.99 1.34 10.54
N ASP A 61 -17.23 1.49 9.46
CA ASP A 61 -17.67 1.22 8.10
C ASP A 61 -17.90 -0.28 7.87
N VAL A 62 -16.98 -1.13 8.36
CA VAL A 62 -17.11 -2.59 8.29
C VAL A 62 -18.36 -3.05 9.04
N ARG A 63 -18.52 -2.63 10.31
CA ARG A 63 -19.72 -2.93 11.11
C ARG A 63 -21.00 -2.42 10.44
N TYR A 64 -20.95 -1.25 9.80
CA TYR A 64 -22.07 -0.73 9.04
C TYR A 64 -22.47 -1.66 7.89
N LEU A 65 -21.50 -2.12 7.09
CA LEU A 65 -21.75 -3.05 5.98
C LEU A 65 -22.29 -4.39 6.45
N LEU A 66 -21.71 -4.94 7.53
CA LEU A 66 -22.14 -6.23 8.10
C LEU A 66 -23.61 -6.21 8.52
N ARG A 67 -24.11 -5.08 9.04
CA ARG A 67 -25.54 -4.89 9.37
C ARG A 67 -26.46 -4.76 8.15
N LYS A 68 -25.93 -4.63 6.93
CA LYS A 68 -26.72 -4.53 5.68
C LYS A 68 -26.76 -5.83 4.89
N LEU A 69 -26.01 -6.85 5.30
CA LEU A 69 -26.05 -8.19 4.76
C LEU A 69 -27.19 -9.01 5.40
N PRO A 70 -27.57 -10.18 4.83
CA PRO A 70 -28.45 -11.17 5.48
C PRO A 70 -27.93 -11.56 6.85
N SER A 71 -28.68 -12.26 7.71
CA SER A 71 -28.15 -12.67 9.03
C SER A 71 -26.85 -13.49 8.91
N PRO A 72 -25.91 -13.44 9.88
CA PRO A 72 -24.74 -14.33 9.88
C PRO A 72 -25.07 -15.82 9.74
N THR A 73 -26.27 -16.24 10.14
CA THR A 73 -26.77 -17.62 10.01
C THR A 73 -27.21 -17.99 8.58
N GLU A 74 -27.45 -17.02 7.72
CA GLU A 74 -27.99 -17.19 6.35
C GLU A 74 -26.92 -17.01 5.27
N ARG A 75 -25.68 -16.71 5.67
CA ARG A 75 -24.56 -16.43 4.76
C ARG A 75 -23.28 -17.07 5.27
N LEU A 76 -22.40 -17.46 4.36
CA LEU A 76 -21.04 -17.86 4.66
C LEU A 76 -20.21 -16.62 5.02
N ASN A 77 -19.54 -16.64 6.16
CA ASN A 77 -18.64 -15.57 6.59
C ASN A 77 -17.22 -16.10 6.69
N MET A 78 -16.28 -15.40 6.06
CA MET A 78 -14.85 -15.70 6.12
C MET A 78 -14.12 -14.45 6.59
N LEU A 79 -13.27 -14.59 7.61
CA LEU A 79 -12.45 -13.50 8.14
C LEU A 79 -10.99 -13.93 8.10
N PHE A 80 -10.20 -13.19 7.32
CA PHE A 80 -8.76 -13.35 7.23
C PHE A 80 -8.08 -12.18 7.93
N SER A 81 -7.14 -12.50 8.81
CA SER A 81 -6.39 -11.52 9.57
C SER A 81 -5.00 -12.06 9.84
N ALA A 82 -3.98 -11.18 9.79
CA ALA A 82 -2.62 -11.54 10.16
C ALA A 82 -2.38 -11.44 11.67
N THR A 83 -3.31 -10.86 12.42
CA THR A 83 -3.26 -10.78 13.88
C THR A 83 -4.66 -10.96 14.46
N LEU A 84 -4.74 -11.48 15.69
CA LEU A 84 -6.00 -11.56 16.44
C LEU A 84 -6.02 -10.62 17.63
N SER A 85 -5.96 -9.33 17.32
CA SER A 85 -6.32 -8.32 18.30
C SER A 85 -7.73 -8.58 18.85
N HIS A 86 -7.97 -8.18 20.10
CA HIS A 86 -9.29 -8.27 20.72
C HIS A 86 -10.41 -7.69 19.85
N LYS A 87 -10.12 -6.65 19.07
CA LYS A 87 -11.08 -6.01 18.17
C LYS A 87 -11.48 -6.90 17.00
N VAL A 88 -10.54 -7.67 16.44
CA VAL A 88 -10.82 -8.63 15.35
C VAL A 88 -11.66 -9.79 15.90
N LEU A 89 -11.30 -10.30 17.08
CA LEU A 89 -12.05 -11.35 17.77
C LEU A 89 -13.48 -10.90 18.12
N GLU A 90 -13.64 -9.67 18.62
CA GLU A 90 -14.95 -9.07 18.89
C GLU A 90 -15.79 -9.01 17.62
N LEU A 91 -15.22 -8.56 16.50
CA LEU A 91 -15.93 -8.51 15.22
C LEU A 91 -16.37 -9.90 14.74
N ALA A 92 -15.49 -10.90 14.87
CA ALA A 92 -15.82 -12.27 14.53
C ALA A 92 -16.97 -12.81 15.41
N TYR A 93 -16.90 -12.55 16.72
CA TYR A 93 -17.94 -12.96 17.67
C TYR A 93 -19.29 -12.28 17.39
N GLU A 94 -19.29 -10.98 17.07
CA GLU A 94 -20.51 -10.21 16.79
C GLU A 94 -21.17 -10.57 15.44
N HIS A 95 -20.38 -10.94 14.44
CA HIS A 95 -20.85 -10.95 13.05
C HIS A 95 -20.65 -12.27 12.28
N MET A 96 -20.12 -13.31 12.93
CA MET A 96 -20.03 -14.67 12.38
C MET A 96 -20.96 -15.62 13.15
N ASN A 97 -21.25 -16.78 12.54
CA ASN A 97 -22.06 -17.84 13.15
C ASN A 97 -21.16 -19.03 13.47
N SER A 98 -20.84 -19.23 14.77
CA SER A 98 -19.97 -20.30 15.28
C SER A 98 -18.82 -20.64 14.33
N PRO A 99 -17.93 -19.68 14.03
CA PRO A 99 -16.86 -19.88 13.06
C PRO A 99 -15.90 -20.98 13.53
N ALA A 100 -15.45 -21.82 12.59
CA ALA A 100 -14.30 -22.68 12.88
C ALA A 100 -13.02 -21.85 12.77
N THR A 101 -12.05 -22.14 13.62
CA THR A 101 -10.75 -21.47 13.58
C THR A 101 -9.78 -22.38 12.83
N VAL A 102 -9.19 -21.86 11.76
CA VAL A 102 -8.15 -22.53 10.98
C VAL A 102 -6.86 -21.76 11.20
N MET A 103 -5.96 -22.31 12.00
CA MET A 103 -4.64 -21.71 12.19
C MET A 103 -3.65 -22.39 11.26
N VAL A 104 -3.00 -21.59 10.42
CA VAL A 104 -1.78 -22.04 9.75
C VAL A 104 -0.65 -21.60 10.66
N GLU A 105 -0.20 -22.52 11.52
CA GLU A 105 1.08 -22.34 12.19
C GLU A 105 2.13 -22.17 11.09
N ALA A 106 2.75 -21.01 11.04
CA ALA A 106 3.95 -20.86 10.25
C ALA A 106 4.94 -21.86 10.87
N GLN A 107 5.20 -22.98 10.20
CA GLN A 107 6.29 -23.88 10.56
C GLN A 107 7.57 -23.06 10.47
N SER A 108 7.94 -22.43 11.59
CA SER A 108 8.66 -21.14 11.62
C SER A 108 7.96 -20.05 10.80
N VAL A 109 7.95 -18.82 11.30
CA VAL A 109 7.61 -17.65 10.47
C VAL A 109 8.39 -17.80 9.16
N SER A 110 7.82 -17.45 8.01
CA SER A 110 8.56 -17.33 6.75
C SER A 110 9.85 -16.47 6.86
N ALA A 111 10.08 -15.84 8.01
CA ALA A 111 11.32 -15.25 8.50
C ALA A 111 12.51 -16.20 8.65
N ASP A 112 12.35 -17.54 8.75
CA ASP A 112 13.52 -18.44 8.77
C ASP A 112 14.29 -18.38 7.44
N ASN A 113 13.59 -18.08 6.35
CA ASN A 113 14.17 -17.88 5.02
C ASN A 113 14.49 -16.40 4.72
N ILE A 114 14.30 -15.48 5.69
CA ILE A 114 14.64 -14.07 5.54
C ILE A 114 15.90 -13.78 6.35
N HIS A 115 16.97 -13.40 5.67
CA HIS A 115 18.17 -12.89 6.33
C HIS A 115 17.98 -11.42 6.66
N GLU A 116 17.98 -11.11 7.95
CA GLU A 116 17.71 -9.77 8.46
C GLU A 116 18.99 -9.09 8.94
N PHE A 117 19.17 -7.83 8.58
CA PHE A 117 20.34 -7.03 8.92
C PHE A 117 19.91 -5.64 9.37
N VAL A 118 20.53 -5.14 10.43
CA VAL A 118 20.36 -3.75 10.89
C VAL A 118 21.65 -2.97 10.69
N TYR A 119 21.52 -1.75 10.16
CA TYR A 119 22.59 -0.76 10.08
C TYR A 119 22.23 0.44 10.95
N LEU A 120 23.24 1.07 11.55
CA LEU A 120 23.10 2.27 12.39
C LEU A 120 23.68 3.53 11.71
N PRO A 121 23.13 3.99 10.56
CA PRO A 121 23.65 5.17 9.86
C PRO A 121 23.20 6.47 10.53
N ALA A 122 24.00 7.53 10.37
CA ALA A 122 23.47 8.87 10.55
C ALA A 122 22.41 9.18 9.46
N ASN A 123 21.48 10.09 9.74
CA ASN A 123 20.41 10.48 8.83
C ASN A 123 20.91 10.91 7.44
N LYS A 124 22.07 11.59 7.40
CA LYS A 124 22.73 12.03 6.16
C LYS A 124 23.33 10.87 5.35
N GLU A 125 23.63 9.74 5.99
CA GLU A 125 24.30 8.57 5.42
C GLU A 125 23.32 7.55 4.86
N LYS A 126 22.03 7.62 5.20
CA LYS A 126 21.00 6.67 4.76
C LYS A 126 20.91 6.53 3.23
N ILE A 127 20.93 7.64 2.50
CA ILE A 127 20.84 7.61 1.02
C ILE A 127 22.14 7.04 0.41
N PRO A 128 23.35 7.51 0.80
CA PRO A 128 24.59 6.87 0.39
C PRO A 128 24.59 5.36 0.67
N LEU A 129 24.20 4.96 1.88
CA LEU A 129 24.13 3.56 2.31
C LEU A 129 23.18 2.76 1.43
N LEU A 130 21.98 3.26 1.14
CA LEU A 130 21.03 2.60 0.25
C LEU A 130 21.62 2.37 -1.15
N VAL A 131 22.27 3.40 -1.72
CA VAL A 131 22.91 3.29 -3.05
C VAL A 131 24.07 2.31 -3.01
N GLY A 132 24.90 2.34 -1.96
CA GLY A 132 26.01 1.41 -1.78
C GLY A 132 25.55 -0.03 -1.64
N LEU A 133 24.51 -0.29 -0.84
CA LEU A 133 23.93 -1.62 -0.68
C LEU A 133 23.30 -2.14 -1.98
N ILE A 134 22.52 -1.33 -2.70
CA ILE A 134 21.96 -1.74 -4.00
C ILE A 134 23.06 -2.10 -4.99
N ARG A 135 24.18 -1.35 -5.00
CA ARG A 135 25.33 -1.65 -5.88
C ARG A 135 26.11 -2.90 -5.45
N LYS A 136 26.23 -3.15 -4.15
CA LYS A 136 26.96 -4.31 -3.61
C LYS A 136 26.17 -5.61 -3.73
N LEU A 137 24.88 -5.56 -3.46
CA LEU A 137 23.99 -6.73 -3.40
C LEU A 137 23.35 -7.05 -4.75
N GLU A 138 23.31 -6.09 -5.66
CA GLU A 138 22.72 -6.21 -7.00
C GLU A 138 21.34 -6.89 -7.00
N PRO A 139 20.36 -6.35 -6.24
CA PRO A 139 19.07 -7.01 -6.07
C PRO A 139 18.35 -7.13 -7.41
N HIS A 140 17.77 -8.31 -7.69
CA HIS A 140 16.96 -8.51 -8.89
C HIS A 140 15.72 -7.60 -8.88
N ARG A 141 15.04 -7.57 -7.73
CA ARG A 141 13.94 -6.65 -7.41
C ARG A 141 14.01 -6.29 -5.94
N ALA A 142 13.91 -4.99 -5.66
CA ALA A 142 13.95 -4.47 -4.30
C ALA A 142 12.74 -3.58 -4.00
N ILE A 143 12.26 -3.63 -2.76
CA ILE A 143 11.31 -2.66 -2.23
C ILE A 143 11.99 -1.81 -1.17
N VAL A 144 11.80 -0.50 -1.23
CA VAL A 144 12.27 0.46 -0.22
C VAL A 144 11.08 1.05 0.51
N PHE A 145 10.95 0.75 1.80
CA PHE A 145 9.93 1.31 2.68
C PHE A 145 10.41 2.59 3.34
N VAL A 146 9.59 3.64 3.25
CA VAL A 146 9.86 4.97 3.81
C VAL A 146 8.59 5.54 4.43
N ASN A 147 8.71 6.25 5.55
CA ASN A 147 7.56 6.69 6.32
C ASN A 147 6.86 7.91 5.69
N THR A 148 7.60 8.74 4.94
CA THR A 148 7.08 9.99 4.36
C THR A 148 7.16 10.03 2.83
N LYS A 149 6.15 10.64 2.20
CA LYS A 149 6.14 10.88 0.75
C LYS A 149 7.32 11.73 0.30
N HIS A 150 7.67 12.77 1.05
CA HIS A 150 8.79 13.65 0.69
C HIS A 150 10.13 12.91 0.76
N GLY A 151 10.32 12.03 1.75
CA GLY A 151 11.46 11.11 1.79
C GLY A 151 11.49 10.22 0.55
N ALA A 152 10.33 9.65 0.18
CA ALA A 152 10.19 8.79 -0.99
C ALA A 152 10.58 9.48 -2.30
N GLU A 153 10.08 10.70 -2.55
CA GLU A 153 10.43 11.50 -3.74
C GLU A 153 11.93 11.84 -3.78
N ARG A 154 12.53 12.14 -2.61
CA ARG A 154 13.96 12.41 -2.50
C ARG A 154 14.78 11.17 -2.86
N ILE A 155 14.43 10.01 -2.30
CA ILE A 155 15.09 8.74 -2.59
C ILE A 155 15.01 8.43 -4.08
N GLU A 156 13.83 8.54 -4.69
CA GLU A 156 13.62 8.31 -6.13
C GLU A 156 14.56 9.17 -6.98
N GLY A 157 14.66 10.47 -6.66
CA GLY A 157 15.55 11.39 -7.36
C GLY A 157 17.02 10.99 -7.27
N TYR A 158 17.49 10.56 -6.09
CA TYR A 158 18.87 10.09 -5.90
C TYR A 158 19.15 8.78 -6.61
N LEU A 159 18.26 7.78 -6.51
CA LEU A 159 18.44 6.50 -7.21
C LEU A 159 18.53 6.72 -8.72
N LEU A 160 17.60 7.48 -9.31
CA LEU A 160 17.62 7.79 -10.73
C LEU A 160 18.84 8.61 -11.15
N GLY A 161 19.30 9.54 -10.31
CA GLY A 161 20.52 10.33 -10.52
C GLY A 161 21.78 9.48 -10.54
N ASN A 162 21.79 8.39 -9.76
CA ASN A 162 22.91 7.46 -9.63
C ASN A 162 22.80 6.21 -10.51
N GLY A 163 21.93 6.25 -11.53
CA GLY A 163 21.78 5.19 -12.54
C GLY A 163 20.93 3.99 -12.11
N ILE A 164 20.25 4.06 -10.96
CA ILE A 164 19.42 2.99 -10.43
C ILE A 164 17.97 3.23 -10.87
N GLY A 165 17.39 2.28 -11.61
CA GLY A 165 16.01 2.35 -12.08
C GLY A 165 15.03 2.20 -10.91
N ALA A 166 14.30 3.27 -10.58
CA ALA A 166 13.39 3.32 -9.45
C ALA A 166 12.03 3.90 -9.82
N ALA A 167 10.99 3.42 -9.15
CA ALA A 167 9.63 3.93 -9.24
C ALA A 167 9.03 4.18 -7.85
N LEU A 168 8.29 5.28 -7.69
CA LEU A 168 7.59 5.63 -6.46
C LEU A 168 6.08 5.27 -6.50
N ILE A 169 5.62 4.57 -5.47
CA ILE A 169 4.19 4.39 -5.15
C ILE A 169 3.89 5.03 -3.78
N SER A 170 3.03 6.04 -3.79
CA SER A 170 2.51 6.72 -2.59
C SER A 170 0.99 6.90 -2.69
N GLY A 171 0.32 7.29 -1.60
CA GLY A 171 -1.14 7.47 -1.57
C GLY A 171 -1.68 8.47 -2.60
N ASP A 172 -0.85 9.41 -3.07
CA ASP A 172 -1.24 10.43 -4.06
C ASP A 172 -1.10 9.95 -5.51
N VAL A 173 -0.53 8.77 -5.74
CA VAL A 173 -0.39 8.20 -7.08
C VAL A 173 -1.76 7.74 -7.54
N ARG A 174 -2.27 8.35 -8.62
CA ARG A 174 -3.52 7.94 -9.27
C ARG A 174 -3.52 6.44 -9.54
N GLN A 175 -4.64 5.77 -9.31
CA GLN A 175 -4.72 4.30 -9.41
C GLN A 175 -4.19 3.76 -10.74
N LYS A 176 -4.61 4.31 -11.89
CA LYS A 176 -4.15 3.85 -13.21
C LYS A 176 -2.63 3.92 -13.36
N LYS A 177 -1.99 4.94 -12.76
CA LYS A 177 -0.53 5.06 -12.72
C LYS A 177 0.08 4.03 -11.75
N ARG A 178 -0.53 3.81 -10.59
CA ARG A 178 -0.12 2.78 -9.62
C ARG A 178 -0.11 1.39 -10.27
N GLU A 179 -1.20 1.00 -10.93
CA GLU A 179 -1.31 -0.28 -11.66
C GLU A 179 -0.25 -0.41 -12.75
N ARG A 180 0.00 0.66 -13.51
CA ARG A 180 1.05 0.68 -14.53
C ARG A 180 2.43 0.50 -13.92
N LEU A 181 2.76 1.23 -12.86
CA LEU A 181 4.06 1.13 -12.17
C LEU A 181 4.29 -0.26 -11.57
N LEU A 182 3.25 -0.87 -10.99
CA LEU A 182 3.35 -2.23 -10.47
C LEU A 182 3.57 -3.26 -11.57
N LYS A 183 2.88 -3.11 -12.70
CA LYS A 183 3.11 -3.95 -13.87
C LYS A 183 4.53 -3.76 -14.42
N GLU A 184 4.99 -2.52 -14.55
CA GLU A 184 6.36 -2.20 -14.97
C GLU A 184 7.41 -2.81 -14.01
N PHE A 185 7.17 -2.76 -12.70
CA PHE A 185 8.04 -3.36 -11.69
C PHE A 185 8.04 -4.89 -11.76
N ALA A 186 6.87 -5.52 -11.87
CA ALA A 186 6.76 -6.98 -12.03
C ALA A 186 7.46 -7.48 -13.30
N GLU A 187 7.38 -6.72 -14.39
CA GLU A 187 8.06 -6.99 -15.65
C GLU A 187 9.57 -6.63 -15.64
N GLY A 188 10.12 -6.18 -14.50
CA GLY A 188 11.55 -5.88 -14.33
C GLY A 188 12.01 -4.57 -14.96
N ARG A 189 11.10 -3.67 -15.35
CA ARG A 189 11.48 -2.35 -15.91
C ARG A 189 12.08 -1.41 -14.88
N HIS A 190 11.74 -1.61 -13.60
CA HIS A 190 12.30 -0.89 -12.47
C HIS A 190 12.91 -1.90 -11.52
N GLN A 191 14.17 -1.68 -11.12
CA GLN A 191 14.86 -2.53 -10.15
C GLN A 191 14.33 -2.28 -8.73
N VAL A 192 13.98 -1.03 -8.43
CA VAL A 192 13.60 -0.59 -7.08
C VAL A 192 12.20 0.01 -7.09
N LEU A 193 11.34 -0.46 -6.18
CA LEU A 193 10.05 0.15 -5.89
C LEU A 193 10.09 0.84 -4.52
N ILE A 194 9.91 2.14 -4.50
CA ILE A 194 9.85 2.92 -3.26
C ILE A 194 8.37 3.05 -2.86
N ALA A 195 8.05 2.70 -1.62
CA ALA A 195 6.69 2.74 -1.13
C ALA A 195 6.59 3.26 0.31
N THR A 196 5.47 3.93 0.61
CA THR A 196 5.03 4.16 1.99
C THR A 196 4.10 3.03 2.43
N ASP A 197 3.96 2.78 3.74
CA ASP A 197 3.13 1.68 4.25
C ASP A 197 1.70 1.72 3.69
N VAL A 198 1.08 2.90 3.73
CA VAL A 198 -0.26 3.13 3.18
C VAL A 198 -0.36 2.72 1.71
N ALA A 199 0.70 2.96 0.94
CA ALA A 199 0.71 2.73 -0.49
C ALA A 199 1.12 1.29 -0.87
N ALA A 200 1.77 0.57 0.04
CA ALA A 200 2.17 -0.82 -0.13
C ALA A 200 1.11 -1.84 0.35
N ARG A 201 0.15 -1.43 1.19
CA ARG A 201 -0.95 -2.28 1.69
C ARG A 201 -1.81 -2.84 0.55
N GLY A 202 -2.23 -4.10 0.71
CA GLY A 202 -3.02 -4.85 -0.27
C GLY A 202 -2.34 -5.06 -1.63
N LEU A 203 -1.02 -4.80 -1.75
CA LEU A 203 -0.28 -5.06 -2.98
C LEU A 203 0.35 -6.44 -2.92
N HIS A 204 -0.11 -7.31 -3.82
CA HIS A 204 0.62 -8.52 -4.17
C HIS A 204 1.75 -8.15 -5.13
N ILE A 205 2.99 -8.16 -4.63
CA ILE A 205 4.18 -7.89 -5.41
C ILE A 205 4.96 -9.21 -5.51
N PRO A 206 4.96 -9.87 -6.68
CA PRO A 206 5.67 -11.14 -6.84
C PRO A 206 7.18 -10.93 -6.84
N ASP A 207 7.90 -11.89 -6.27
CA ASP A 207 9.34 -12.11 -6.46
C ASP A 207 10.26 -10.93 -6.10
N VAL A 208 10.02 -10.31 -4.94
CA VAL A 208 10.96 -9.36 -4.34
C VAL A 208 12.11 -10.14 -3.72
N SER A 209 13.35 -9.80 -4.06
CA SER A 209 14.55 -10.43 -3.49
C SER A 209 15.00 -9.74 -2.19
N HIS A 210 14.92 -8.41 -2.17
CA HIS A 210 15.45 -7.59 -1.08
C HIS A 210 14.41 -6.57 -0.61
N VAL A 211 14.27 -6.44 0.70
CA VAL A 211 13.48 -5.40 1.35
C VAL A 211 14.44 -4.45 2.06
N PHE A 212 14.30 -3.16 1.80
CA PHE A 212 15.02 -2.11 2.50
C PHE A 212 14.04 -1.33 3.36
N ASN A 213 14.12 -1.48 4.68
CA ASN A 213 13.44 -0.58 5.61
C ASN A 213 14.30 0.69 5.75
N PHE A 214 14.11 1.64 4.83
CA PHE A 214 14.83 2.90 4.88
C PHE A 214 14.51 3.64 6.16
N ASP A 215 13.25 3.66 6.58
CA ASP A 215 12.84 4.06 7.92
C ASP A 215 12.26 2.84 8.64
N LEU A 216 12.62 2.59 9.90
CA LEU A 216 11.91 1.56 10.68
C LEU A 216 10.42 1.95 10.85
N PRO A 217 9.51 0.97 10.85
CA PRO A 217 8.11 1.21 11.15
C PRO A 217 7.94 1.58 12.63
N GLN A 218 6.91 2.37 12.93
CA GLN A 218 6.61 2.76 14.32
C GLN A 218 5.88 1.66 15.10
N ILE A 219 5.29 0.71 14.39
CA ILE A 219 4.47 -0.39 14.92
C ILE A 219 5.18 -1.68 14.52
N ALA A 220 5.48 -2.56 15.47
CA ALA A 220 6.29 -3.75 15.23
C ALA A 220 5.67 -4.72 14.21
N GLU A 221 4.34 -4.83 14.21
CA GLU A 221 3.59 -5.66 13.26
C GLU A 221 3.84 -5.23 11.80
N ASP A 222 4.01 -3.92 11.55
CA ASP A 222 4.31 -3.41 10.21
C ASP A 222 5.68 -3.89 9.72
N TYR A 223 6.63 -4.15 10.62
CA TYR A 223 7.95 -4.69 10.26
C TYR A 223 7.82 -6.06 9.60
N VAL A 224 7.09 -6.99 10.24
CA VAL A 224 6.84 -8.33 9.71
C VAL A 224 6.14 -8.27 8.35
N HIS A 225 5.20 -7.33 8.19
CA HIS A 225 4.48 -7.14 6.93
C HIS A 225 5.33 -6.57 5.80
N ARG A 226 6.34 -5.76 6.13
CA ARG A 226 7.31 -5.23 5.18
C ARG A 226 8.28 -6.32 4.73
N ILE A 227 8.88 -7.06 5.66
CA ILE A 227 9.84 -8.12 5.31
C ILE A 227 9.14 -9.31 4.63
N GLY A 228 7.88 -9.60 4.96
CA GLY A 228 7.04 -10.59 4.26
C GLY A 228 6.69 -10.25 2.81
N ARG A 229 7.24 -9.15 2.25
CA ARG A 229 7.22 -8.89 0.81
C ARG A 229 8.29 -9.69 0.05
N THR A 230 9.34 -10.15 0.72
CA THR A 230 10.32 -11.11 0.18
C THR A 230 10.01 -12.55 0.63
N ALA A 231 10.85 -13.51 0.24
CA ALA A 231 10.80 -14.92 0.65
C ALA A 231 9.44 -15.62 0.43
N ARG A 232 8.71 -15.23 -0.63
CA ARG A 232 7.43 -15.86 -1.00
C ARG A 232 7.68 -17.16 -1.77
N ALA A 233 6.74 -18.10 -1.67
CA ALA A 233 6.75 -19.37 -2.40
C ALA A 233 8.01 -20.24 -2.16
N GLY A 234 8.60 -20.18 -0.96
CA GLY A 234 9.73 -21.03 -0.56
C GLY A 234 11.12 -20.52 -0.96
N ALA A 235 11.22 -19.35 -1.59
CA ALA A 235 12.50 -18.69 -1.85
C ALA A 235 13.08 -18.04 -0.57
N SER A 236 14.39 -17.83 -0.53
CA SER A 236 15.02 -16.98 0.48
C SER A 236 14.96 -15.50 0.08
N GLY A 237 15.12 -14.62 1.07
CA GLY A 237 15.08 -13.18 0.89
C GLY A 237 15.97 -12.46 1.88
N GLU A 238 16.31 -11.20 1.60
CA GLU A 238 17.06 -10.36 2.54
C GLU A 238 16.26 -9.12 2.94
N ALA A 239 16.38 -8.73 4.21
CA ALA A 239 15.79 -7.52 4.76
C ALA A 239 16.87 -6.66 5.42
N HIS A 240 17.12 -5.47 4.87
CA HIS A 240 18.09 -4.52 5.39
C HIS A 240 17.38 -3.32 6.00
N SER A 241 17.62 -3.08 7.28
CA SER A 241 16.92 -2.07 8.06
C SER A 241 17.87 -0.99 8.54
N PHE A 242 17.47 0.28 8.41
CA PHE A 242 18.26 1.42 8.86
C PHE A 242 17.67 2.00 10.15
N ALA A 243 18.36 1.79 11.26
CA ALA A 243 18.04 2.38 12.55
C ALA A 243 18.88 3.66 12.74
N CYS A 244 18.34 4.78 12.25
CA CYS A 244 18.96 6.10 12.37
C CYS A 244 18.49 6.85 13.64
N GLU A 245 18.97 8.08 13.84
CA GLU A 245 18.66 8.91 15.00
C GLU A 245 17.14 9.10 15.22
N ASP A 246 16.35 9.10 14.13
CA ASP A 246 14.91 9.32 14.16
C ASP A 246 14.08 8.03 14.36
N THR A 247 14.68 6.85 14.23
CA THR A 247 13.91 5.59 14.17
C THR A 247 14.51 4.42 14.95
N ALA A 248 15.75 4.55 15.46
CA ALA A 248 16.41 3.49 16.21
C ALA A 248 15.65 3.07 17.49
N PHE A 249 14.87 3.97 18.09
CA PHE A 249 14.08 3.66 19.29
C PHE A 249 12.88 2.73 19.03
N TYR A 250 12.51 2.47 17.77
CA TYR A 250 11.52 1.44 17.42
C TYR A 250 12.11 0.03 17.37
N LEU A 251 13.44 -0.10 17.28
CA LEU A 251 14.10 -1.40 17.13
C LEU A 251 13.84 -2.36 18.30
N PRO A 252 13.87 -1.94 19.58
CA PRO A 252 13.61 -2.85 20.70
C PRO A 252 12.21 -3.49 20.66
N GLU A 253 11.18 -2.71 20.36
CA GLU A 253 9.80 -3.21 20.25
C GLU A 253 9.65 -4.17 19.06
N ILE A 254 10.36 -3.91 17.96
CA ILE A 254 10.42 -4.82 16.81
C ILE A 254 11.09 -6.15 17.20
N GLU A 255 12.24 -6.12 17.86
CA GLU A 255 12.99 -7.32 18.28
C GLU A 255 12.21 -8.15 19.31
N GLU A 256 11.53 -7.48 20.25
CA GLU A 256 10.63 -8.12 21.21
C GLU A 256 9.47 -8.82 20.49
N TYR A 257 8.83 -8.15 19.53
CA TYR A 257 7.71 -8.71 18.77
C TYR A 257 8.12 -9.94 17.94
N ILE A 258 9.27 -9.89 17.27
CA ILE A 258 9.78 -11.04 16.48
C ILE A 258 10.46 -12.10 17.33
N GLY A 259 10.67 -11.85 18.63
CA GLY A 259 11.28 -12.77 19.57
C GLY A 259 12.77 -13.05 19.35
N LYS A 260 13.48 -12.20 18.60
CA LYS A 260 14.92 -12.33 18.31
C LYS A 260 15.58 -10.98 18.06
N SER A 261 16.86 -10.87 18.40
CA SER A 261 17.68 -9.71 18.00
C SER A 261 18.11 -9.80 16.55
N ILE A 262 18.15 -8.67 15.86
CA ILE A 262 18.57 -8.58 14.46
C ILE A 262 20.08 -8.28 14.42
N PRO A 263 20.89 -9.06 13.67
CA PRO A 263 22.32 -8.81 13.56
C PRO A 263 22.65 -7.39 13.08
N VAL A 264 23.45 -6.67 13.87
CA VAL A 264 23.95 -5.34 13.50
C VAL A 264 25.18 -5.49 12.60
N VAL A 265 25.14 -4.86 11.43
CA VAL A 265 26.21 -4.87 10.43
C VAL A 265 26.92 -3.52 10.43
N ALA A 266 28.25 -3.56 10.49
CA ALA A 266 29.07 -2.35 10.42
C ALA A 266 28.95 -1.69 9.05
N ILE A 267 28.88 -0.35 9.03
CA ILE A 267 28.87 0.43 7.81
C ILE A 267 30.31 0.68 7.37
N GLU A 268 30.77 -0.10 6.41
CA GLU A 268 32.08 0.11 5.79
C GLU A 268 32.07 1.38 4.94
N PRO A 269 33.15 2.19 4.89
CA PRO A 269 33.21 3.40 4.08
C PRO A 269 32.91 3.17 2.59
N VAL A 270 33.19 1.97 2.07
CA VAL A 270 32.87 1.57 0.69
C VAL A 270 31.36 1.55 0.40
N LEU A 271 30.53 1.35 1.42
CA LEU A 271 29.06 1.39 1.32
C LEU A 271 28.49 2.81 1.27
N LEU A 272 29.33 3.85 1.45
CA LEU A 272 28.92 5.25 1.45
C LEU A 272 29.52 5.99 0.24
N PRO A 273 29.14 5.65 -0.99
CA PRO A 273 29.68 6.28 -2.18
C PRO A 273 29.31 7.77 -2.24
N ALA A 274 30.18 8.57 -2.86
CA ALA A 274 29.81 9.91 -3.29
C ALA A 274 28.63 9.82 -4.26
N LEU A 275 27.59 10.63 -4.01
CA LEU A 275 26.36 10.59 -4.78
C LEU A 275 26.32 11.65 -5.87
N GLU A 276 25.82 11.25 -7.04
CA GLU A 276 25.40 12.20 -8.06
C GLU A 276 24.16 12.98 -7.60
N ARG A 277 24.01 14.19 -8.16
CA ARG A 277 22.88 15.07 -7.84
C ARG A 277 21.56 14.37 -8.19
N PRO A 278 20.50 14.55 -7.37
CA PRO A 278 19.22 13.91 -7.63
C PRO A 278 18.62 14.45 -8.93
N LYS A 279 18.06 13.54 -9.75
CA LYS A 279 17.31 13.94 -10.94
C LYS A 279 16.03 14.66 -10.50
N ARG A 280 15.76 15.81 -11.13
CA ARG A 280 14.52 16.55 -10.88
C ARG A 280 13.35 15.82 -11.53
N ILE A 281 12.53 15.18 -10.71
CA ILE A 281 11.32 14.50 -11.16
C ILE A 281 10.26 15.56 -11.45
N GLN A 282 9.91 15.74 -12.73
CA GLN A 282 8.82 16.64 -13.10
C GLN A 282 7.50 16.03 -12.61
N ARG A 283 6.88 16.68 -11.63
CA ARG A 283 5.52 16.33 -11.23
C ARG A 283 4.60 16.59 -12.42
N GLU A 284 3.86 15.58 -12.87
CA GLU A 284 2.67 15.80 -13.68
C GLU A 284 1.75 16.70 -12.85
N ARG A 285 1.73 17.98 -13.19
CA ARG A 285 0.84 18.94 -12.58
C ARG A 285 -0.57 18.42 -12.85
N VAL A 286 -1.30 18.07 -11.80
CA VAL A 286 -2.73 17.82 -11.92
C VAL A 286 -3.32 19.08 -12.54
N GLU A 287 -3.76 19.01 -13.80
CA GLU A 287 -4.54 20.06 -14.44
C GLU A 287 -5.86 20.19 -13.68
N GLY A 288 -5.81 20.87 -12.54
CA GLY A 288 -6.98 21.50 -11.95
C GLY A 288 -7.37 22.62 -12.90
N GLY A 289 -8.53 22.47 -13.54
CA GLY A 289 -9.04 23.34 -14.58
C GLY A 289 -9.08 24.81 -14.16
N ARG A 290 -7.98 25.53 -14.36
CA ARG A 290 -8.04 26.98 -14.59
C ARG A 290 -8.47 27.15 -16.03
N ARG A 291 -9.78 27.33 -16.22
CA ARG A 291 -10.36 27.93 -17.43
C ARG A 291 -9.48 29.11 -17.80
N ARG A 292 -8.67 28.95 -18.85
CA ARG A 292 -8.01 30.08 -19.51
C ARG A 292 -9.15 30.93 -20.05
N HIS A 293 -9.36 32.09 -19.45
CA HIS A 293 -10.14 33.16 -20.09
C HIS A 293 -9.39 33.53 -21.36
N ALA A 294 -9.75 32.89 -22.47
CA ALA A 294 -9.51 33.38 -23.80
C ALA A 294 -10.44 34.58 -24.00
N GLY A 295 -10.03 35.74 -23.50
CA GLY A 295 -10.60 37.03 -23.90
C GLY A 295 -9.96 37.42 -25.23
N GLY A 296 -10.67 37.18 -26.32
CA GLY A 296 -10.26 37.59 -27.66
C GLY A 296 -10.37 39.09 -27.88
N GLY A 297 -9.41 39.61 -28.66
CA GLY A 297 -9.62 40.56 -29.75
C GLY A 297 -9.99 42.01 -29.41
N GLY A 298 -9.12 42.96 -29.79
CA GLY A 298 -9.55 44.36 -29.94
C GLY A 298 -8.45 45.40 -30.16
N SER A 299 -8.16 45.69 -31.44
CA SER A 299 -7.70 46.97 -32.02
C SER A 299 -6.35 47.62 -31.64
N ARG A 300 -5.46 47.59 -32.65
CA ARG A 300 -4.55 48.65 -33.14
C ARG A 300 -4.77 50.07 -32.56
N ARG A 301 -3.66 50.76 -32.22
CA ARG A 301 -3.16 51.96 -32.95
C ARG A 301 -1.85 52.50 -32.35
N GLU A 302 -0.96 52.88 -33.26
CA GLU A 302 0.25 53.70 -33.09
C GLU A 302 -0.07 55.14 -32.65
N GLY A 303 0.92 55.77 -32.00
CA GLY A 303 1.31 57.14 -32.36
C GLY A 303 1.20 58.25 -31.29
N GLY A 304 2.27 59.03 -31.17
CA GLY A 304 2.27 60.45 -30.76
C GLY A 304 2.48 60.73 -29.27
N ARG A 305 3.68 61.14 -28.86
CA ARG A 305 4.17 62.54 -28.73
C ARG A 305 3.47 63.40 -27.68
N ASP A 306 4.25 63.72 -26.65
CA ASP A 306 4.60 65.07 -26.20
C ASP A 306 3.49 66.00 -25.69
N SER A 307 3.56 66.36 -24.40
CA SER A 307 3.61 67.78 -24.01
C SER A 307 3.85 67.98 -22.52
N ARG A 308 4.96 68.69 -22.28
CA ARG A 308 5.33 69.53 -21.13
C ARG A 308 4.14 70.23 -20.46
N ARG A 309 4.26 70.44 -19.13
CA ARG A 309 4.30 71.80 -18.56
C ARG A 309 4.69 71.81 -17.07
N GLU A 310 5.81 72.48 -16.82
CA GLU A 310 6.17 73.09 -15.54
C GLU A 310 5.20 74.22 -15.18
N HIS A 311 4.82 74.37 -13.92
CA HIS A 311 4.95 75.62 -13.14
C HIS A 311 4.44 75.47 -11.69
N ARG A 312 5.42 75.40 -10.79
CA ARG A 312 5.66 76.15 -9.52
C ARG A 312 4.55 77.07 -8.91
N PRO A 313 4.69 77.48 -7.63
CA PRO A 313 3.77 77.14 -6.55
C PRO A 313 3.06 78.36 -5.93
N ARG A 314 2.04 78.13 -5.09
CA ARG A 314 1.80 79.01 -3.93
C ARG A 314 0.97 78.32 -2.86
N SER A 315 1.41 78.53 -1.63
CA SER A 315 0.82 78.09 -0.37
C SER A 315 -0.49 78.80 -0.05
N GLU A 316 -1.42 78.09 0.59
CA GLU A 316 -2.03 78.56 1.83
C GLU A 316 -2.67 77.39 2.62
N ASN A 317 -2.50 77.48 3.94
CA ASN A 317 -2.83 76.49 4.96
C ASN A 317 -4.33 76.16 5.04
N ARG A 318 -4.67 74.88 5.31
CA ARG A 318 -5.35 74.48 6.56
C ARG A 318 -5.51 72.97 6.74
N ALA A 319 -5.20 72.57 7.97
CA ALA A 319 -5.75 71.44 8.74
C ALA A 319 -5.26 70.02 8.42
N GLY A 320 -4.71 69.37 9.45
CA GLY A 320 -4.52 67.93 9.52
C GLY A 320 -3.13 67.52 9.96
N THR A 321 -2.83 67.73 11.24
CA THR A 321 -1.63 67.25 11.94
C THR A 321 -1.35 65.78 11.64
N GLY A 322 -0.10 65.50 11.28
CA GLY A 322 0.43 64.16 11.07
C GLY A 322 1.15 63.58 12.28
N GLY A 323 1.80 62.45 12.00
CA GLY A 323 2.76 61.77 12.86
C GLY A 323 2.10 60.70 13.73
N GLY A 324 2.44 59.42 13.64
CA GLY A 324 3.75 58.87 13.32
C GLY A 324 4.24 58.09 14.54
N GLU A 325 4.23 56.77 14.38
CA GLU A 325 5.06 55.77 15.06
C GLU A 325 4.90 55.43 16.56
N ARG A 326 4.78 54.10 16.75
CA ARG A 326 5.47 53.25 17.73
C ARG A 326 5.43 53.70 19.20
N ARG A 327 4.66 52.95 19.99
CA ARG A 327 4.89 52.81 21.44
C ARG A 327 4.88 51.35 21.86
N SER A 328 6.01 50.97 22.43
CA SER A 328 6.21 49.81 23.30
C SER A 328 5.52 49.99 24.65
N ARG A 329 5.36 48.85 25.37
CA ARG A 329 5.11 48.65 26.83
C ARG A 329 3.63 48.75 27.30
N PRO A 330 3.23 48.11 28.43
CA PRO A 330 4.07 47.70 29.56
C PRO A 330 3.82 46.34 30.25
N SER A 331 4.83 46.00 31.03
CA SER A 331 4.95 45.09 32.17
C SER A 331 3.96 45.31 33.32
N ARG A 332 3.59 44.22 34.01
CA ARG A 332 3.04 44.20 35.38
C ARG A 332 3.83 43.23 36.27
N ARG A 333 4.39 43.77 37.37
CA ARG A 333 4.70 43.12 38.68
C ARG A 333 3.40 42.50 39.25
N GLY A 334 3.35 41.49 40.11
CA GLY A 334 4.33 40.73 40.90
C GLY A 334 3.65 40.23 42.19
N GLN A 335 3.94 39.00 42.65
CA GLN A 335 3.74 38.43 44.02
C GLN A 335 4.45 37.06 44.04
N GLN A 336 5.65 36.93 44.64
CA GLN A 336 5.95 36.32 45.97
C GLN A 336 5.34 34.91 46.11
N GLY A 337 6.08 33.78 45.97
CA GLY A 337 7.13 33.20 46.84
C GLY A 337 6.50 32.17 47.82
N PRO A 338 7.14 31.07 48.29
CA PRO A 338 8.57 30.75 48.26
C PRO A 338 8.94 29.32 47.77
N GLU A 339 10.25 29.08 47.62
CA GLU A 339 10.93 27.83 47.29
C GLU A 339 11.90 27.46 48.44
N ALA A 340 12.14 26.16 48.67
CA ALA A 340 13.42 25.49 49.00
C ALA A 340 13.21 24.21 49.84
N PRO A 341 14.19 23.26 49.95
CA PRO A 341 15.44 23.11 49.18
C PRO A 341 15.73 21.67 48.68
N ALA A 342 16.84 21.56 47.95
CA ALA A 342 17.49 20.37 47.42
C ALA A 342 18.25 19.51 48.47
N ALA A 343 18.66 18.34 47.99
CA ALA A 343 19.38 17.26 48.65
C ALA A 343 20.85 17.56 49.02
N ASP A 344 21.36 16.85 50.04
CA ASP A 344 22.71 16.27 50.10
C ASP A 344 22.80 15.29 51.30
N GLY A 345 23.55 14.19 51.17
CA GLY A 345 24.03 13.42 52.34
C GLY A 345 24.14 11.89 52.19
N VAL A 346 25.36 11.44 51.97
CA VAL A 346 25.88 10.05 52.00
C VAL A 346 25.79 9.44 53.40
N THR A 347 25.44 8.14 53.53
CA THR A 347 26.08 7.22 54.49
C THR A 347 25.98 5.75 54.05
N ASP A 348 27.12 5.09 54.30
CA ASP A 348 27.46 3.68 54.17
C ASP A 348 26.73 2.82 55.24
N THR A 349 26.28 1.62 54.88
CA THR A 349 26.15 0.46 55.79
C THR A 349 25.81 -0.82 55.01
N ALA A 350 26.77 -1.74 54.98
CA ALA A 350 26.56 -3.16 54.69
C ALA A 350 25.64 -3.80 55.75
N VAL A 351 24.76 -4.76 55.38
CA VAL A 351 24.80 -6.17 55.85
C VAL A 351 23.82 -7.09 55.06
N VAL A 352 24.27 -8.34 54.89
CA VAL A 352 23.57 -9.64 54.71
C VAL A 352 23.00 -10.06 53.35
N ALA A 353 23.59 -11.16 52.87
CA ALA A 353 23.17 -12.03 51.80
C ALA A 353 21.95 -12.90 52.16
N THR A 354 21.04 -13.09 51.21
CA THR A 354 20.26 -14.34 51.06
C THR A 354 19.97 -14.58 49.56
N ALA A 355 20.06 -15.86 49.17
CA ALA A 355 20.12 -16.36 47.80
C ALA A 355 18.85 -16.13 46.95
N PRO A 356 18.95 -16.08 45.60
CA PRO A 356 17.80 -16.19 44.72
C PRO A 356 17.53 -17.66 44.35
N SER A 357 16.28 -18.07 44.53
CA SER A 357 15.68 -19.25 43.92
C SER A 357 15.31 -18.95 42.45
N ALA A 358 15.59 -19.89 41.55
CA ALA A 358 15.09 -19.95 40.18
C ALA A 358 13.95 -20.99 40.07
N PRO A 359 13.27 -21.14 38.92
CA PRO A 359 12.65 -20.14 38.04
C PRO A 359 11.13 -20.42 37.89
N VAL A 360 10.34 -19.46 37.41
CA VAL A 360 9.01 -19.77 36.81
C VAL A 360 8.97 -19.13 35.43
N SER A 361 9.02 -20.01 34.42
CA SER A 361 8.92 -19.67 33.01
C SER A 361 7.47 -19.40 32.64
N SER A 362 7.19 -18.25 32.03
CA SER A 362 5.98 -18.04 31.24
C SER A 362 6.37 -17.33 29.94
N THR A 363 6.80 -18.13 28.97
CA THR A 363 7.00 -17.70 27.58
C THR A 363 5.63 -17.60 26.93
N THR A 364 5.16 -16.39 26.68
CA THR A 364 3.95 -16.14 25.90
C THR A 364 4.38 -15.63 24.53
N THR A 365 4.44 -16.52 23.55
CA THR A 365 4.68 -16.21 22.13
C THR A 365 3.40 -15.66 21.49
N PRO A 366 3.48 -14.68 20.56
CA PRO A 366 2.30 -14.16 19.88
C PRO A 366 1.81 -15.14 18.80
N THR A 367 0.56 -15.60 18.96
CA THR A 367 -0.13 -16.52 18.05
C THR A 367 -0.96 -15.73 17.03
N VAL A 368 -0.93 -16.11 15.76
CA VAL A 368 -1.79 -15.56 14.70
C VAL A 368 -2.82 -16.61 14.31
N GLU A 369 -4.11 -16.33 14.57
CA GLU A 369 -5.21 -17.26 14.34
C GLU A 369 -6.15 -16.75 13.21
N VAL A 370 -6.59 -17.62 12.30
CA VAL A 370 -7.47 -17.27 11.17
C VAL A 370 -8.83 -17.97 11.35
N MET A 371 -9.94 -17.31 11.00
CA MET A 371 -11.31 -17.82 11.27
C MET A 371 -12.07 -18.09 9.97
N VAL A 372 -12.38 -19.37 9.72
CA VAL A 372 -13.15 -19.84 8.56
C VAL A 372 -14.35 -20.65 9.05
N SER A 373 -15.58 -20.19 8.82
CA SER A 373 -16.78 -21.01 9.04
C SER A 373 -17.01 -21.92 7.82
N LEU A 374 -17.17 -23.21 8.02
CA LEU A 374 -17.81 -24.11 7.05
C LEU A 374 -19.13 -24.57 7.67
N ASN A 375 -20.24 -24.30 6.98
CA ASN A 375 -21.56 -24.75 7.42
C ASN A 375 -21.90 -26.06 6.67
N PRO A 376 -22.05 -27.21 7.36
CA PRO A 376 -22.23 -28.51 6.70
C PRO A 376 -23.65 -28.77 6.14
N ALA A 377 -24.52 -27.76 6.02
CA ALA A 377 -25.95 -27.97 5.76
C ALA A 377 -26.39 -27.85 4.28
N ASN A 378 -25.50 -27.72 3.30
CA ASN A 378 -25.88 -27.57 1.87
C ASN A 378 -25.04 -28.40 0.88
N ILE A 379 -24.66 -29.63 1.24
CA ILE A 379 -24.16 -30.61 0.26
C ILE A 379 -24.91 -31.92 0.48
N ALA A 380 -26.15 -31.98 -0.02
CA ALA A 380 -26.84 -33.22 -0.30
C ALA A 380 -27.40 -33.11 -1.73
N GLY A 381 -26.70 -33.73 -2.67
CA GLY A 381 -27.07 -33.74 -4.08
C GLY A 381 -25.99 -34.38 -4.95
N ASP A 382 -26.14 -35.69 -5.17
CA ASP A 382 -25.49 -36.56 -6.17
C ASP A 382 -23.96 -36.45 -6.35
N ALA A 383 -23.24 -37.26 -5.58
CA ALA A 383 -21.91 -37.72 -5.93
C ALA A 383 -22.00 -38.88 -6.93
N ASN A 384 -21.66 -38.63 -8.18
CA ASN A 384 -21.19 -39.66 -9.11
C ASN A 384 -19.73 -39.32 -9.48
N PRO A 385 -18.73 -40.12 -9.08
CA PRO A 385 -17.34 -39.84 -9.40
C PRO A 385 -17.05 -40.23 -10.87
N PRO A 386 -16.31 -39.43 -11.65
CA PRO A 386 -15.83 -39.87 -12.94
C PRO A 386 -14.69 -40.88 -12.76
N VAL A 387 -14.83 -42.01 -13.43
CA VAL A 387 -13.83 -43.08 -13.53
C VAL A 387 -12.59 -42.56 -14.26
N ILE A 388 -11.44 -42.53 -13.59
CA ILE A 388 -10.12 -42.35 -14.22
C ILE A 388 -9.47 -43.74 -14.30
N GLY A 389 -9.53 -44.34 -15.49
CA GLY A 389 -8.77 -45.54 -15.83
C GLY A 389 -7.37 -45.15 -16.28
N GLY A 390 -6.35 -45.64 -15.56
CA GLY A 390 -4.97 -45.65 -16.02
C GLY A 390 -4.66 -46.91 -16.83
N ALA A 391 -3.90 -46.75 -17.91
CA ALA A 391 -3.05 -47.80 -18.47
C ALA A 391 -1.85 -47.17 -19.17
N ALA A 392 -0.67 -47.69 -18.85
CA ALA A 392 0.64 -47.29 -19.34
C ALA A 392 1.07 -48.09 -20.59
N THR A 393 2.26 -47.74 -21.11
CA THR A 393 3.13 -48.41 -22.13
C THR A 393 2.80 -48.05 -23.60
N ALA A 394 3.71 -47.82 -24.54
CA ALA A 394 5.19 -47.82 -24.62
C ALA A 394 5.63 -47.07 -25.91
N GLU A 395 6.95 -46.90 -26.04
CA GLU A 395 7.77 -46.29 -27.10
C GLU A 395 7.45 -46.68 -28.56
N ASP A 396 7.72 -45.77 -29.52
CA ASP A 396 8.80 -45.91 -30.54
C ASP A 396 8.66 -44.89 -31.71
N GLY A 397 9.79 -44.26 -32.07
CA GLY A 397 10.31 -44.35 -33.42
C GLY A 397 9.70 -43.59 -34.61
N SER A 398 10.07 -42.32 -34.74
CA SER A 398 10.76 -41.78 -35.94
C SER A 398 10.03 -41.44 -37.28
N ARG A 399 10.56 -40.36 -37.90
CA ARG A 399 10.65 -39.99 -39.34
C ARG A 399 9.58 -39.13 -40.04
N LYS A 400 9.94 -37.83 -40.10
CA LYS A 400 10.27 -37.00 -41.30
C LYS A 400 9.31 -36.93 -42.53
N LYS A 401 8.96 -35.66 -42.81
CA LYS A 401 8.93 -34.94 -44.11
C LYS A 401 7.90 -35.37 -45.19
N ARG A 402 7.03 -34.43 -45.62
CA ARG A 402 7.22 -33.61 -46.85
C ARG A 402 6.07 -32.63 -47.11
N ARG A 403 6.47 -31.44 -47.59
CA ARG A 403 5.68 -30.36 -48.18
C ARG A 403 5.06 -30.77 -49.53
N ARG A 404 3.87 -30.24 -49.85
CA ARG A 404 3.53 -29.38 -51.03
C ARG A 404 2.01 -29.48 -51.28
N ARG A 405 1.23 -28.39 -51.27
CA ARG A 405 1.13 -27.19 -52.14
C ARG A 405 0.02 -27.38 -53.19
N ARG A 406 -1.05 -26.58 -53.00
CA ARG A 406 -1.99 -25.95 -53.95
C ARG A 406 -2.25 -26.64 -55.30
N THR A 407 -3.54 -26.74 -55.68
CA THR A 407 -4.10 -25.94 -56.79
C THR A 407 -5.64 -25.91 -56.79
N ARG A 408 -6.14 -24.79 -57.32
CA ARG A 408 -7.51 -24.32 -57.53
C ARG A 408 -7.98 -24.72 -58.94
N SER A 409 -9.27 -24.98 -59.14
CA SER A 409 -10.08 -24.62 -60.34
C SER A 409 -11.53 -25.05 -60.06
N LYS A 410 -12.53 -24.17 -59.86
CA LYS A 410 -13.35 -23.42 -60.84
C LYS A 410 -13.79 -24.23 -62.07
N ASN A 411 -15.11 -24.48 -62.19
CA ASN A 411 -16.03 -23.96 -63.24
C ASN A 411 -17.41 -24.66 -63.13
N THR A 412 -18.53 -23.96 -62.91
CA THR A 412 -19.48 -23.29 -63.85
C THR A 412 -20.66 -24.17 -64.30
N GLY A 413 -21.86 -23.55 -64.38
CA GLY A 413 -23.08 -24.08 -65.02
C GLY A 413 -24.18 -24.24 -63.99
N ASP A 414 -24.99 -23.23 -63.65
CA ASP A 414 -25.98 -22.50 -64.47
C ASP A 414 -27.16 -23.40 -64.92
N GLY A 415 -28.39 -23.01 -64.59
CA GLY A 415 -29.59 -23.75 -64.98
C GLY A 415 -30.83 -23.56 -64.12
N SER A 416 -31.46 -22.39 -64.26
CA SER A 416 -32.92 -22.18 -64.37
C SER A 416 -33.92 -22.82 -63.38
N ALA A 417 -34.63 -21.93 -62.69
CA ALA A 417 -35.99 -22.09 -62.16
C ALA A 417 -37.04 -22.16 -63.32
N PRO A 418 -38.39 -22.11 -63.11
CA PRO A 418 -39.16 -22.03 -61.86
C PRO A 418 -40.48 -22.86 -61.84
N GLY A 419 -41.19 -22.79 -60.70
CA GLY A 419 -42.64 -23.02 -60.57
C GLY A 419 -43.00 -24.04 -59.49
N ALA A 420 -44.03 -23.90 -58.67
CA ALA A 420 -45.01 -22.85 -58.39
C ALA A 420 -45.85 -23.36 -57.18
N VAL A 421 -46.25 -22.43 -56.30
CA VAL A 421 -47.50 -22.44 -55.46
C VAL A 421 -47.60 -23.54 -54.37
N ALA A 422 -47.35 -23.22 -53.09
CA ALA A 422 -48.23 -22.57 -52.09
C ALA A 422 -49.50 -23.38 -51.71
N GLY A 423 -49.58 -23.79 -50.44
CA GLY A 423 -50.76 -24.39 -49.82
C GLY A 423 -50.62 -24.44 -48.29
N ASN A 424 -51.40 -23.60 -47.63
CA ASN A 424 -51.45 -23.27 -46.21
C ASN A 424 -51.81 -24.45 -45.27
N THR A 425 -51.17 -24.46 -44.08
CA THR A 425 -51.67 -24.52 -42.68
C THR A 425 -53.02 -25.18 -42.31
N PRO A 426 -53.34 -25.38 -41.02
CA PRO A 426 -52.59 -26.07 -39.96
C PRO A 426 -53.49 -27.04 -39.14
N SER A 427 -52.90 -27.75 -38.18
CA SER A 427 -53.53 -28.11 -36.89
C SER A 427 -52.46 -28.25 -35.83
#